data_AF-A0A1G9QNT4-F1
#
_entry.id   AF-A0A1G9QNT4-F1
#
_cell.length_a   1.000
_cell.length_b   1.000
_cell.length_c   1.000
_cell.angle_alpha   90.00
_cell.angle_beta   90.00
_cell.angle_gamma   90.00
#
_symmetry.space_group_name_H-M   'P 1'
#
loop_
_entity.id
_entity.type
_entity.pdbx_description
1 polymer ?
#
loop_
_entity_poly.entity_id
_entity_poly.type
_entity_poly.pdbx_seq_one_letter_code
_entity_poly.pdbx_strand_id
1 'polypeptide(L)'
;MLLFIGAFTFLMTLLLTYFHQKAAKQTWQLFYKSNALLFALCTITVSLILLYNNRHTWVPAASEWLKEQANPVRADELPTVELEPVFPLIEQLQLPESVHLEAPRIMQYPELPRGCEVTSLAMLLQYNGVEVSKLKLAEQVEKDTTPFQQNENGIYFGNPSNGFVGDMYSLDKPGFGVYHQPIARLAERYLGDRVHDFSGGHFYEIFKYLHNQQPVWIITNTTFKKLPEKEFQTWNTEQGTINVTMKEHSVLVTGYDESYIYFNDPLAKQQRKAPINAFREAWVQMGKQAITVTP
;
A
#
# COMPACT_ATOMS: atom_id res chain seq x y z
N MET A 1 13.38 -31.15 16.94
CA MET A 1 12.07 -31.82 16.76
C MET A 1 11.65 -31.86 15.29
N LEU A 2 11.52 -30.72 14.60
CA LEU A 2 11.09 -30.66 13.18
C LEU A 2 11.98 -31.45 12.21
N LEU A 3 13.30 -31.40 12.37
CA LEU A 3 14.25 -32.19 11.57
C LEU A 3 14.08 -33.72 11.75
N PHE A 4 13.71 -34.15 12.96
CA PHE A 4 13.50 -35.57 13.27
C PHE A 4 12.17 -36.06 12.67
N ILE A 5 11.14 -35.21 12.72
CA ILE A 5 9.84 -35.47 12.08
C ILE A 5 10.01 -35.55 10.56
N GLY A 6 10.76 -34.62 9.95
CA GLY A 6 11.05 -34.63 8.51
C GLY A 6 11.84 -35.85 8.04
N ALA A 7 12.85 -36.29 8.81
CA ALA A 7 13.61 -37.49 8.49
C ALA A 7 12.74 -38.77 8.60
N PHE A 8 11.88 -38.84 9.61
CA PHE A 8 10.96 -39.97 9.82
C PHE A 8 9.90 -40.08 8.72
N THR A 9 9.29 -38.95 8.31
CA THR A 9 8.30 -38.94 7.22
C THR A 9 8.92 -39.32 5.88
N PHE A 10 10.14 -38.85 5.58
CA PHE A 10 10.87 -39.24 4.38
C PHE A 10 11.16 -40.75 4.35
N LEU A 11 11.66 -41.30 5.46
CA LEU A 11 11.95 -42.74 5.58
C LEU A 11 10.67 -43.60 5.43
N MET A 12 9.57 -43.19 6.05
CA MET A 12 8.28 -43.89 5.89
C MET A 12 7.72 -43.79 4.48
N THR A 13 7.89 -42.65 3.80
CA THR A 13 7.43 -42.49 2.42
C THR A 13 8.20 -43.40 1.47
N LEU A 14 9.51 -43.56 1.68
CA LEU A 14 10.33 -44.54 0.96
C LEU A 14 9.90 -45.98 1.24
N LEU A 15 9.56 -46.29 2.50
CA LEU A 15 9.13 -47.63 2.89
C LEU A 15 7.77 -47.97 2.25
N LEU A 16 6.82 -47.04 2.30
CA LEU A 16 5.49 -47.19 1.69
C LEU A 16 5.58 -47.31 0.16
N THR A 17 6.39 -46.48 -0.51
CA THR A 17 6.57 -46.59 -1.97
C THR A 17 7.22 -47.91 -2.38
N TYR A 18 8.19 -48.41 -1.61
CA TYR A 18 8.81 -49.73 -1.82
C TYR A 18 7.80 -50.88 -1.67
N PHE A 19 6.95 -50.85 -0.64
CA PHE A 19 5.93 -51.89 -0.43
C PHE A 19 4.75 -51.77 -1.40
N HIS A 20 4.42 -50.56 -1.87
CA HIS A 20 3.44 -50.33 -2.93
C HIS A 20 3.85 -51.04 -4.23
N GLN A 21 5.12 -50.93 -4.62
CA GLN A 21 5.66 -51.62 -5.80
C GLN A 21 5.63 -53.15 -5.66
N LYS A 22 5.77 -53.69 -4.44
CA LYS A 22 5.68 -55.14 -4.16
C LYS A 22 4.27 -55.65 -3.89
N ALA A 23 3.26 -54.79 -3.83
CA ALA A 23 1.87 -55.12 -3.51
C ALA A 23 1.13 -55.93 -4.60
N ALA A 24 1.81 -56.38 -5.66
CA ALA A 24 1.23 -57.28 -6.67
C ALA A 24 0.84 -58.67 -6.12
N LYS A 25 1.40 -59.10 -4.97
CA LYS A 25 1.01 -60.32 -4.27
C LYS A 25 0.00 -60.01 -3.16
N GLN A 26 -1.12 -60.73 -3.14
CA GLN A 26 -2.28 -60.49 -2.24
C GLN A 26 -1.92 -60.42 -0.74
N THR A 27 -0.88 -61.14 -0.30
CA THR A 27 -0.38 -61.12 1.08
C THR A 27 0.21 -59.78 1.52
N TRP A 28 0.80 -59.01 0.59
CA TRP A 28 1.44 -57.72 0.89
C TRP A 28 0.49 -56.53 0.80
N GLN A 29 -0.67 -56.71 0.15
CA GLN A 29 -1.68 -55.64 0.01
C GLN A 29 -2.34 -55.27 1.33
N LEU A 30 -2.70 -56.27 2.15
CA LEU A 30 -3.28 -56.05 3.47
C LEU A 30 -2.29 -55.35 4.40
N PHE A 31 -1.03 -55.80 4.39
CA PHE A 31 0.04 -55.18 5.17
C PHE A 31 0.30 -53.73 4.74
N TYR A 32 0.38 -53.46 3.43
CA TYR A 32 0.55 -52.11 2.89
C TYR A 32 -0.61 -51.19 3.29
N LYS A 33 -1.87 -51.63 3.09
CA LYS A 33 -3.05 -50.82 3.42
C LYS A 33 -3.14 -50.48 4.90
N SER A 34 -2.85 -51.44 5.78
CA SER A 34 -2.88 -51.23 7.24
C SER A 34 -1.80 -50.25 7.70
N ASN A 35 -0.57 -50.37 7.19
CA ASN A 35 0.52 -49.45 7.54
C ASN A 35 0.33 -48.05 6.92
N ALA A 36 -0.22 -47.96 5.71
CA ALA A 36 -0.57 -46.68 5.09
C ALA A 36 -1.67 -45.95 5.89
N LEU A 37 -2.68 -46.68 6.37
CA LEU A 37 -3.72 -46.14 7.24
C LEU A 37 -3.14 -45.66 8.57
N LEU A 38 -2.28 -46.47 9.20
CA LEU A 38 -1.64 -46.10 10.47
C LEU A 38 -0.76 -44.86 10.30
N PHE A 39 0.01 -44.78 9.22
CA PHE A 39 0.83 -43.62 8.91
C PHE A 39 -0.02 -42.36 8.69
N ALA A 40 -1.13 -42.46 7.96
CA ALA A 40 -2.06 -41.34 7.76
C ALA A 40 -2.69 -40.87 9.10
N LEU A 41 -3.04 -41.79 9.99
CA LEU A 41 -3.54 -41.45 11.33
C LEU A 41 -2.46 -40.74 12.16
N CYS A 42 -1.22 -41.24 12.14
CA CYS A 42 -0.10 -40.60 12.83
C CYS A 42 0.20 -39.20 12.28
N THR A 43 0.18 -38.98 10.97
CA THR A 43 0.43 -37.66 10.39
C THR A 43 -0.68 -36.67 10.72
N ILE A 44 -1.94 -37.11 10.75
CA ILE A 44 -3.07 -36.28 11.18
C ILE A 44 -2.92 -35.89 12.66
N THR A 45 -2.64 -36.85 13.53
CA THR A 45 -2.47 -36.57 14.97
C THR A 45 -1.30 -35.62 15.26
N VAL A 46 -0.14 -35.83 14.64
CA VAL A 46 1.01 -34.93 14.79
C VAL A 46 0.71 -33.54 14.23
N SER A 47 0.04 -33.46 13.07
CA SER A 47 -0.39 -32.18 12.51
C SER A 47 -1.35 -31.45 13.45
N LEU A 48 -2.34 -32.13 14.02
CA LEU A 48 -3.27 -31.56 14.99
C LEU A 48 -2.57 -31.07 16.25
N ILE A 49 -1.55 -31.79 16.75
CA ILE A 49 -0.75 -31.36 17.91
C ILE A 49 0.08 -30.12 17.56
N LEU A 50 0.70 -30.08 16.38
CA LEU A 50 1.49 -28.92 15.93
C LEU A 50 0.60 -27.69 15.74
N LEU A 51 -0.59 -27.88 15.16
CA LEU A 51 -1.63 -26.86 15.05
C LEU A 51 -2.06 -26.42 16.46
N TYR A 52 -2.39 -27.32 17.37
CA TYR A 52 -2.79 -26.93 18.72
C TYR A 52 -1.70 -26.16 19.48
N ASN A 53 -0.45 -26.62 19.44
CA ASN A 53 0.66 -25.98 20.15
C ASN A 53 1.01 -24.60 19.58
N ASN A 54 0.87 -24.42 18.27
CA ASN A 54 1.12 -23.15 17.62
C ASN A 54 -0.14 -22.29 17.47
N ARG A 55 -1.28 -22.63 18.10
CA ARG A 55 -2.57 -21.91 17.94
C ARG A 55 -2.47 -20.38 18.02
N HIS A 56 -1.57 -19.85 18.84
CA HIS A 56 -1.40 -18.40 18.97
C HIS A 56 -0.80 -17.73 17.72
N THR A 57 -0.12 -18.47 16.84
CA THR A 57 0.51 -17.92 15.62
C THR A 57 -0.35 -18.09 14.37
N TRP A 58 -1.00 -19.24 14.17
CA TRP A 58 -1.81 -19.48 12.95
C TRP A 58 -3.29 -19.13 13.10
N VAL A 59 -3.87 -19.09 14.32
CA VAL A 59 -5.28 -18.66 14.49
C VAL A 59 -5.49 -17.21 14.05
N PRO A 60 -4.61 -16.23 14.39
CA PRO A 60 -4.74 -14.87 13.86
C PRO A 60 -4.62 -14.82 12.33
N ALA A 61 -3.60 -15.47 11.76
CA ALA A 61 -3.36 -15.48 10.31
C ALA A 61 -4.49 -16.18 9.53
N ALA A 62 -5.02 -17.30 10.03
CA ALA A 62 -6.16 -17.98 9.43
C ALA A 62 -7.45 -17.16 9.58
N SER A 63 -7.63 -16.46 10.71
CA SER A 63 -8.75 -15.54 10.89
C SER A 63 -8.67 -14.33 9.96
N GLU A 64 -7.48 -13.79 9.70
CA GLU A 64 -7.27 -12.68 8.76
C GLU A 64 -7.51 -13.14 7.33
N TRP A 65 -6.92 -14.26 6.93
CA TRP A 65 -7.11 -14.84 5.60
C TRP A 65 -8.59 -15.21 5.33
N LEU A 66 -9.31 -15.77 6.32
CA LEU A 66 -10.75 -16.03 6.20
C LEU A 66 -11.57 -14.75 6.12
N LYS A 67 -11.19 -13.69 6.84
CA LYS A 67 -11.85 -12.37 6.75
C LYS A 67 -11.61 -11.73 5.38
N GLU A 68 -10.41 -11.89 4.83
CA GLU A 68 -10.02 -11.39 3.51
C GLU A 68 -10.77 -12.12 2.37
N GLN A 69 -11.01 -13.42 2.52
CA GLN A 69 -11.85 -14.18 1.56
C GLN A 69 -13.36 -13.95 1.75
N ALA A 70 -13.82 -13.72 2.98
CA ALA A 70 -15.23 -13.48 3.28
C ALA A 70 -15.67 -12.05 2.97
N ASN A 71 -14.73 -11.12 2.77
CA ASN A 71 -15.02 -9.72 2.54
C ASN A 71 -14.29 -9.21 1.28
N PRO A 72 -14.82 -9.49 0.06
CA PRO A 72 -14.35 -8.78 -1.12
C PRO A 72 -14.68 -7.30 -0.88
N VAL A 73 -13.66 -6.48 -0.62
CA VAL A 73 -13.83 -5.08 -0.22
C VAL A 73 -14.65 -4.36 -1.28
N ARG A 74 -15.95 -4.19 -0.98
CA ARG A 74 -16.84 -3.26 -1.67
C ARG A 74 -16.56 -1.89 -1.07
N ALA A 75 -16.34 -0.89 -1.91
CA ALA A 75 -16.00 0.48 -1.53
C ALA A 75 -17.06 1.21 -0.67
N ASP A 76 -18.15 0.54 -0.30
CA ASP A 76 -19.30 1.12 0.40
C ASP A 76 -19.31 0.88 1.92
N GLU A 77 -18.42 0.03 2.46
CA GLU A 77 -18.35 -0.23 3.90
C GLU A 77 -16.96 0.14 4.44
N LEU A 78 -16.72 1.44 4.60
CA LEU A 78 -15.58 1.93 5.37
C LEU A 78 -15.74 1.46 6.83
N PRO A 79 -14.75 0.77 7.43
CA PRO A 79 -14.82 0.33 8.82
C PRO A 79 -15.07 1.52 9.75
N THR A 80 -15.86 1.31 10.80
CA THR A 80 -16.43 2.34 11.69
C THR A 80 -15.42 3.35 12.25
N VAL A 81 -14.15 2.94 12.46
CA VAL A 81 -13.06 3.82 12.93
C VAL A 81 -12.64 4.85 11.87
N GLU A 82 -12.77 4.55 10.59
CA GLU A 82 -12.41 5.47 9.51
C GLU A 82 -13.48 6.51 9.21
N LEU A 83 -14.72 6.23 9.63
CA LEU A 83 -15.87 7.12 9.50
C LEU A 83 -16.09 7.98 10.74
N GLU A 84 -15.32 7.80 11.83
CA GLU A 84 -15.44 8.67 12.99
C GLU A 84 -15.17 10.13 12.59
N PRO A 85 -15.98 11.07 13.10
CA PRO A 85 -15.77 12.48 12.86
C PRO A 85 -14.40 12.91 13.41
N VAL A 86 -13.63 13.63 12.60
CA VAL A 86 -12.27 14.06 12.93
C VAL A 86 -12.24 14.96 14.18
N PHE A 87 -13.26 15.78 14.38
CA PHE A 87 -13.37 16.70 15.52
C PHE A 87 -13.41 15.99 16.89
N PRO A 88 -14.34 15.05 17.15
CA PRO A 88 -14.29 14.23 18.37
C PRO A 88 -12.95 13.56 18.61
N LEU A 89 -12.25 13.17 17.53
CA LEU A 89 -10.96 12.50 17.64
C LEU A 89 -9.80 13.46 17.99
N ILE A 90 -9.81 14.70 17.47
CA ILE A 90 -8.86 15.76 17.86
C ILE A 90 -9.01 16.06 19.36
N GLU A 91 -10.25 16.20 19.85
CA GLU A 91 -10.53 16.45 21.27
C GLU A 91 -10.10 15.26 22.14
N GLN A 92 -10.44 14.04 21.73
CA GLN A 92 -10.08 12.81 22.45
C GLN A 92 -8.56 12.59 22.53
N LEU A 93 -7.83 12.93 21.46
CA LEU A 93 -6.37 12.81 21.39
C LEU A 93 -5.63 14.04 21.94
N GLN A 94 -6.35 15.06 22.44
CA GLN A 94 -5.79 16.30 22.97
C GLN A 94 -4.89 17.04 21.96
N LEU A 95 -5.24 16.96 20.67
CA LEU A 95 -4.53 17.68 19.62
C LEU A 95 -4.99 19.16 19.61
N PRO A 96 -4.12 20.10 19.20
CA PRO A 96 -4.51 21.50 19.08
C PRO A 96 -5.59 21.67 18.00
N GLU A 97 -6.47 22.66 18.17
CA GLU A 97 -7.56 22.98 17.23
C GLU A 97 -7.05 23.41 15.85
N SER A 98 -5.82 23.91 15.76
CA SER A 98 -5.17 24.23 14.49
C SER A 98 -3.65 24.03 14.54
N VAL A 99 -3.10 23.69 13.39
CA VAL A 99 -1.66 23.60 13.14
C VAL A 99 -1.36 24.22 11.79
N HIS A 100 -0.28 24.99 11.72
CA HIS A 100 0.23 25.55 10.48
C HIS A 100 1.74 25.39 10.43
N LEU A 101 2.24 24.66 9.44
CA LEU A 101 3.66 24.43 9.18
C LEU A 101 4.09 25.25 7.96
N GLU A 102 5.21 25.95 8.10
CA GLU A 102 5.85 26.67 7.00
C GLU A 102 6.82 25.73 6.27
N ALA A 103 6.34 25.07 5.21
CA ALA A 103 7.17 24.25 4.33
C ALA A 103 7.50 24.95 3.01
N PRO A 104 8.65 24.64 2.38
CA PRO A 104 8.99 25.14 1.05
C PRO A 104 7.85 24.90 0.05
N ARG A 105 7.62 25.88 -0.82
CA ARG A 105 6.60 25.82 -1.87
C ARG A 105 7.28 25.74 -3.23
N ILE A 106 7.13 24.59 -3.89
CA ILE A 106 7.77 24.29 -5.16
C ILE A 106 6.68 23.97 -6.17
N MET A 107 6.67 24.71 -7.28
CA MET A 107 5.79 24.43 -8.42
C MET A 107 6.36 23.28 -9.24
N GLN A 108 5.53 22.39 -9.79
CA GLN A 108 6.01 21.34 -10.71
C GLN A 108 6.29 21.89 -12.11
N TYR A 109 5.51 22.88 -12.56
CA TYR A 109 5.68 23.53 -13.87
C TYR A 109 6.79 24.59 -13.87
N PRO A 110 7.39 24.87 -15.05
CA PRO A 110 7.08 24.27 -16.36
C PRO A 110 7.69 22.88 -16.61
N GLU A 111 8.65 22.45 -15.80
CA GLU A 111 9.57 21.36 -16.15
C GLU A 111 8.97 19.96 -16.02
N LEU A 112 8.03 19.75 -15.10
CA LEU A 112 7.44 18.45 -14.82
C LEU A 112 5.90 18.50 -14.91
N PRO A 113 5.31 18.42 -16.11
CA PRO A 113 3.86 18.41 -16.27
C PRO A 113 3.10 17.32 -15.50
N ARG A 114 3.76 16.18 -15.21
CA ARG A 114 3.24 15.12 -14.32
C ARG A 114 4.19 14.82 -13.15
N GLY A 115 4.77 15.85 -12.53
CA GLY A 115 5.73 15.69 -11.44
C GLY A 115 5.19 16.04 -10.07
N CYS A 116 3.90 15.89 -9.81
CA CYS A 116 3.29 16.32 -8.54
C CYS A 116 3.89 15.56 -7.34
N GLU A 117 4.16 14.27 -7.49
CA GLU A 117 4.68 13.37 -6.46
C GLU A 117 6.11 13.73 -6.07
N VAL A 118 7.00 13.82 -7.07
CA VAL A 118 8.41 14.15 -6.87
C VAL A 118 8.59 15.61 -6.43
N THR A 119 7.69 16.51 -6.83
CA THR A 119 7.71 17.91 -6.39
C THR A 119 7.25 18.03 -4.94
N SER A 120 6.18 17.32 -4.56
CA SER A 120 5.75 17.22 -3.16
C SER A 120 6.80 16.56 -2.28
N LEU A 121 7.49 15.53 -2.79
CA LEU A 121 8.61 14.90 -2.10
C LEU A 121 9.76 15.91 -1.92
N ALA A 122 10.09 16.73 -2.93
CA ALA A 122 11.10 17.78 -2.78
C ALA A 122 10.75 18.74 -1.64
N MET A 123 9.48 19.14 -1.51
CA MET A 123 9.04 20.00 -0.41
C MET A 123 9.21 19.30 0.96
N LEU A 124 8.85 18.02 1.08
CA LEU A 124 9.03 17.23 2.31
C LEU A 124 10.51 17.07 2.69
N LEU A 125 11.37 16.75 1.72
CA LEU A 125 12.81 16.58 1.92
C LEU A 125 13.47 17.89 2.32
N GLN A 126 13.16 18.99 1.65
CA GLN A 126 13.71 20.32 1.98
C GLN A 126 13.24 20.81 3.36
N TYR A 127 12.00 20.54 3.76
CA TYR A 127 11.54 20.83 5.12
C TYR A 127 12.37 20.09 6.17
N ASN A 128 12.88 18.90 5.84
CA ASN A 128 13.74 18.08 6.69
C ASN A 128 15.25 18.36 6.49
N GLY A 129 15.62 19.49 5.89
CA GLY A 129 17.00 19.93 5.74
C GLY A 129 17.78 19.27 4.59
N VAL A 130 17.11 18.55 3.70
CA VAL A 130 17.75 17.93 2.52
C VAL A 130 17.63 18.86 1.31
N GLU A 131 18.75 19.40 0.87
CA GLU A 131 18.81 20.22 -0.35
C GLU A 131 18.77 19.36 -1.61
N VAL A 132 17.56 19.15 -2.16
CA VAL A 132 17.35 18.42 -3.40
C VAL A 132 16.29 19.09 -4.27
N SER A 133 16.47 19.06 -5.59
CA SER A 133 15.51 19.61 -6.54
C SER A 133 14.50 18.56 -7.03
N LYS A 134 13.30 19.01 -7.39
CA LYS A 134 12.28 18.16 -8.05
C LYS A 134 12.81 17.45 -9.30
N LEU A 135 13.72 18.10 -10.04
CA LEU A 135 14.34 17.53 -11.25
C LEU A 135 15.26 16.37 -10.92
N LYS A 136 16.05 16.49 -9.84
CA LYS A 136 16.90 15.39 -9.38
C LYS A 136 16.07 14.19 -8.93
N LEU A 137 14.98 14.43 -8.22
CA LEU A 137 14.05 13.38 -7.81
C LEU A 137 13.33 12.74 -9.01
N ALA A 138 12.95 13.54 -10.01
CA ALA A 138 12.36 13.06 -11.25
C ALA A 138 13.27 12.09 -12.04
N GLU A 139 14.58 12.33 -12.01
CA GLU A 139 15.60 11.43 -12.58
C GLU A 139 15.76 10.13 -11.79
N GLN A 140 15.68 10.20 -10.45
CA GLN A 140 16.04 9.10 -9.55
C GLN A 140 14.88 8.19 -9.16
N VAL A 141 13.64 8.68 -9.25
CA VAL A 141 12.45 7.88 -8.96
C VAL A 141 12.41 6.68 -9.89
N GLU A 142 12.13 5.51 -9.32
CA GLU A 142 11.96 4.28 -10.08
C GLU A 142 10.86 4.47 -11.14
N LYS A 143 11.04 3.86 -12.31
CA LYS A 143 10.13 3.96 -13.45
C LYS A 143 9.56 2.58 -13.73
N ASP A 144 8.26 2.51 -13.95
CA ASP A 144 7.66 1.33 -14.57
C ASP A 144 7.80 1.48 -16.08
N THR A 145 8.53 0.54 -16.71
CA THR A 145 8.88 0.60 -18.13
C THR A 145 7.85 -0.06 -19.04
N THR A 146 6.71 -0.50 -18.50
CA THR A 146 5.64 -1.14 -19.27
C THR A 146 5.09 -0.15 -20.31
N PRO A 147 5.09 -0.49 -21.62
CA PRO A 147 4.60 0.41 -22.64
C PRO A 147 3.08 0.56 -22.58
N PHE A 148 2.56 1.75 -22.89
CA PHE A 148 1.14 1.98 -23.03
C PHE A 148 0.59 1.25 -24.25
N GLN A 149 -0.47 0.46 -24.05
CA GLN A 149 -1.22 -0.21 -25.11
C GLN A 149 -2.71 -0.03 -24.85
N GLN A 150 -3.48 0.29 -25.90
CA GLN A 150 -4.93 0.36 -25.81
C GLN A 150 -5.53 -0.37 -27.01
N ASN A 151 -6.37 -1.37 -26.74
CA ASN A 151 -7.05 -2.18 -27.73
C ASN A 151 -8.46 -2.56 -27.25
N GLU A 152 -9.12 -3.48 -27.97
CA GLU A 152 -10.48 -3.95 -27.65
C GLU A 152 -10.60 -4.59 -26.25
N ASN A 153 -9.49 -5.11 -25.70
CA ASN A 153 -9.43 -5.72 -24.37
C ASN A 153 -9.18 -4.69 -23.24
N GLY A 154 -9.13 -3.40 -23.57
CA GLY A 154 -8.94 -2.30 -22.62
C GLY A 154 -7.56 -1.65 -22.68
N ILE A 155 -7.20 -0.96 -21.60
CA ILE A 155 -5.90 -0.30 -21.45
C ILE A 155 -4.95 -1.27 -20.73
N TYR A 156 -3.75 -1.43 -21.27
CA TYR A 156 -2.63 -2.11 -20.62
C TYR A 156 -1.48 -1.12 -20.45
N PHE A 157 -1.03 -0.92 -19.22
CA PHE A 157 0.05 0.02 -18.92
C PHE A 157 0.76 -0.36 -17.61
N GLY A 158 1.73 0.45 -17.19
CA GLY A 158 2.50 0.22 -15.97
C GLY A 158 1.69 0.37 -14.69
N ASN A 159 2.24 -0.17 -13.60
CA ASN A 159 1.63 -0.09 -12.28
C ASN A 159 2.36 0.97 -11.43
N PRO A 160 1.67 2.02 -10.98
CA PRO A 160 2.28 3.11 -10.20
C PRO A 160 2.89 2.66 -8.87
N SER A 161 2.52 1.49 -8.34
CA SER A 161 3.14 0.90 -7.15
C SER A 161 4.55 0.36 -7.41
N ASN A 162 4.91 0.08 -8.67
CA ASN A 162 6.24 -0.38 -9.05
C ASN A 162 7.20 0.77 -9.35
N GLY A 163 6.68 1.84 -9.95
CA GLY A 163 7.46 3.00 -10.37
C GLY A 163 6.58 4.01 -11.11
N PHE A 164 7.16 5.16 -11.46
CA PHE A 164 6.47 6.17 -12.24
C PHE A 164 6.10 5.63 -13.62
N VAL A 165 4.81 5.75 -13.96
CA VAL A 165 4.24 5.18 -15.18
C VAL A 165 4.18 6.23 -16.29
N GLY A 166 4.92 5.99 -17.38
CA GLY A 166 4.94 6.80 -18.59
C GLY A 166 5.77 8.09 -18.51
N ASP A 167 5.40 9.09 -19.31
CA ASP A 167 6.21 10.31 -19.48
C ASP A 167 5.83 11.41 -18.47
N MET A 168 6.81 11.79 -17.65
CA MET A 168 6.69 12.83 -16.62
C MET A 168 6.79 14.26 -17.20
N TYR A 169 7.47 14.39 -18.35
CA TYR A 169 7.99 15.65 -18.89
C TYR A 169 7.13 16.23 -20.02
N SER A 170 6.29 15.42 -20.66
CA SER A 170 5.44 15.86 -21.78
C SER A 170 4.02 15.31 -21.69
N LEU A 171 3.03 16.20 -21.77
CA LEU A 171 1.62 15.81 -21.81
C LEU A 171 1.21 15.12 -23.12
N ASP A 172 2.00 15.27 -24.19
CA ASP A 172 1.72 14.70 -25.52
C ASP A 172 2.00 13.19 -25.59
N LYS A 173 2.67 12.64 -24.58
CA LYS A 173 2.94 11.22 -24.44
C LYS A 173 2.11 10.60 -23.32
N PRO A 174 1.80 9.28 -23.39
CA PRO A 174 1.16 8.57 -22.31
C PRO A 174 1.96 8.69 -21.01
N GLY A 175 1.28 9.04 -19.94
CA GLY A 175 1.87 9.23 -18.62
C GLY A 175 0.79 9.34 -17.56
N PHE A 176 1.14 8.95 -16.35
CA PHE A 176 0.24 8.90 -15.21
C PHE A 176 0.90 9.54 -14.00
N GLY A 177 1.69 8.76 -13.27
CA GLY A 177 2.15 9.12 -11.94
C GLY A 177 2.84 7.94 -11.26
N VAL A 178 3.05 8.06 -9.95
CA VAL A 178 3.68 7.06 -9.10
C VAL A 178 3.01 7.02 -7.73
N TYR A 179 2.90 5.84 -7.12
CA TYR A 179 2.31 5.67 -5.80
C TYR A 179 3.34 5.75 -4.68
N HIS A 180 2.88 5.53 -3.45
CA HIS A 180 3.71 5.72 -2.26
C HIS A 180 4.96 4.84 -2.24
N GLN A 181 4.92 3.59 -2.70
CA GLN A 181 6.02 2.64 -2.49
C GLN A 181 7.33 3.10 -3.16
N PRO A 182 7.35 3.51 -4.45
CA PRO A 182 8.59 4.03 -5.07
C PRO A 182 9.02 5.39 -4.50
N ILE A 183 8.06 6.21 -4.03
CA ILE A 183 8.35 7.51 -3.41
C ILE A 183 8.99 7.33 -2.03
N ALA A 184 8.49 6.42 -1.21
CA ALA A 184 9.06 6.06 0.09
C ALA A 184 10.49 5.54 -0.08
N ARG A 185 10.71 4.57 -0.99
CA ARG A 185 12.05 4.08 -1.33
C ARG A 185 12.99 5.19 -1.79
N LEU A 186 12.50 6.16 -2.57
CA LEU A 186 13.31 7.31 -2.98
C LEU A 186 13.65 8.21 -1.79
N ALA A 187 12.68 8.51 -0.93
CA ALA A 187 12.90 9.31 0.28
C ALA A 187 13.90 8.65 1.24
N GLU A 188 13.84 7.32 1.40
CA GLU A 188 14.74 6.53 2.26
C GLU A 188 16.20 6.65 1.82
N ARG A 189 16.47 6.85 0.52
CA ARG A 189 17.85 7.11 0.03
C ARG A 189 18.43 8.41 0.59
N TYR A 190 17.60 9.35 1.03
CA TYR A 190 18.00 10.65 1.57
C TYR A 190 17.95 10.70 3.10
N LEU A 191 16.95 10.08 3.71
CA LEU A 191 16.67 10.23 5.15
C LEU A 191 16.71 8.90 5.92
N GLY A 192 16.94 7.76 5.25
CA GLY A 192 17.02 6.44 5.85
C GLY A 192 15.75 6.08 6.63
N ASP A 193 15.95 5.47 7.80
CA ASP A 193 14.89 4.95 8.67
C ASP A 193 13.97 6.03 9.25
N ARG A 194 14.28 7.32 9.04
CA ARG A 194 13.40 8.43 9.39
C ARG A 194 12.17 8.53 8.49
N VAL A 195 12.21 7.93 7.31
CA VAL A 195 11.04 7.91 6.41
C VAL A 195 10.01 6.96 6.98
N HIS A 196 8.80 7.47 7.14
CA HIS A 196 7.67 6.68 7.62
C HIS A 196 6.55 6.70 6.59
N ASP A 197 6.42 5.60 5.86
CA ASP A 197 5.27 5.30 5.00
C ASP A 197 4.18 4.64 5.85
N PHE A 198 3.10 5.39 6.10
CA PHE A 198 1.94 4.93 6.86
C PHE A 198 0.72 4.77 5.96
N SER A 199 0.95 4.48 4.68
CA SER A 199 -0.11 4.24 3.72
C SER A 199 -1.03 3.09 4.17
N GLY A 200 -2.33 3.30 4.05
CA GLY A 200 -3.36 2.41 4.61
C GLY A 200 -3.73 2.70 6.06
N GLY A 201 -2.99 3.58 6.75
CA GLY A 201 -3.28 4.02 8.11
C GLY A 201 -4.53 4.90 8.23
N HIS A 202 -4.78 5.41 9.42
CA HIS A 202 -5.96 6.22 9.69
C HIS A 202 -5.74 7.70 9.38
N PHE A 203 -6.80 8.39 8.94
CA PHE A 203 -6.70 9.80 8.56
C PHE A 203 -6.26 10.72 9.73
N TYR A 204 -6.59 10.36 10.96
CA TYR A 204 -6.20 11.14 12.15
C TYR A 204 -4.68 11.16 12.39
N GLU A 205 -3.95 10.17 11.87
CA GLU A 205 -2.50 10.13 11.99
C GLU A 205 -1.85 11.32 11.29
N ILE A 206 -2.45 11.83 10.22
CA ILE A 206 -2.03 13.07 9.55
C ILE A 206 -2.00 14.23 10.56
N PHE A 207 -3.03 14.38 11.40
CA PHE A 207 -3.11 15.45 12.41
C PHE A 207 -2.05 15.27 13.49
N LYS A 208 -1.82 14.02 13.93
CA LYS A 208 -0.76 13.68 14.88
C LYS A 208 0.63 14.03 14.33
N TYR A 209 0.91 13.72 13.07
CA TYR A 209 2.18 14.08 12.43
C TYR A 209 2.34 15.59 12.29
N LEU A 210 1.29 16.29 11.83
CA LEU A 210 1.31 17.75 11.73
C LEU A 210 1.56 18.41 13.09
N HIS A 211 0.90 17.95 14.15
CA HIS A 211 1.14 18.42 15.52
C HIS A 211 2.61 18.29 15.93
N ASN A 212 3.26 17.20 15.53
CA ASN A 212 4.67 16.94 15.78
C ASN A 212 5.64 17.64 14.81
N GLN A 213 5.19 18.65 14.07
CA GLN A 213 5.98 19.37 13.06
C GLN A 213 6.46 18.47 11.92
N GLN A 214 5.64 17.50 11.51
CA GLN A 214 5.97 16.55 10.45
C GLN A 214 4.94 16.68 9.33
N PRO A 215 5.25 17.44 8.25
CA PRO A 215 4.34 17.55 7.11
C PRO A 215 4.19 16.19 6.43
N VAL A 216 3.06 15.99 5.75
CA VAL A 216 2.68 14.68 5.21
C VAL A 216 2.52 14.76 3.71
N TRP A 217 3.34 14.02 2.97
CA TRP A 217 3.16 13.78 1.55
C TRP A 217 2.01 12.78 1.34
N ILE A 218 1.10 13.04 0.40
CA ILE A 218 -0.02 12.12 0.11
C ILE A 218 -0.32 11.99 -1.38
N ILE A 219 -1.08 10.94 -1.74
CA ILE A 219 -1.86 10.89 -3.00
C ILE A 219 -3.33 11.24 -2.73
N THR A 220 -3.89 12.06 -3.60
CA THR A 220 -5.29 12.50 -3.63
C THR A 220 -5.73 12.69 -5.09
N ASN A 221 -6.73 13.52 -5.35
CA ASN A 221 -7.09 13.95 -6.70
C ASN A 221 -7.17 15.47 -6.81
N THR A 222 -7.06 15.99 -8.02
CA THR A 222 -7.04 17.44 -8.35
C THR A 222 -8.28 18.23 -7.87
N THR A 223 -9.39 17.56 -7.52
CA THR A 223 -10.61 18.21 -7.01
C THR A 223 -10.71 18.23 -5.48
N PHE A 224 -9.85 17.48 -4.78
CA PHE A 224 -9.81 17.37 -3.32
C PHE A 224 -11.14 16.97 -2.67
N LYS A 225 -11.94 16.19 -3.42
CA LYS A 225 -13.20 15.57 -2.98
C LYS A 225 -13.39 14.22 -3.66
N LYS A 226 -14.31 13.39 -3.14
CA LYS A 226 -14.67 12.12 -3.77
C LYS A 226 -15.10 12.33 -5.22
N LEU A 227 -14.47 11.60 -6.13
CA LEU A 227 -14.82 11.57 -7.54
C LEU A 227 -15.91 10.52 -7.81
N PRO A 228 -16.82 10.76 -8.77
CA PRO A 228 -17.75 9.72 -9.22
C PRO A 228 -17.00 8.60 -9.96
N GLU A 229 -17.53 7.37 -9.91
CA GLU A 229 -16.89 6.17 -10.49
C GLU A 229 -16.54 6.31 -11.99
N LYS A 230 -17.32 7.08 -12.75
CA LYS A 230 -17.07 7.37 -14.17
C LYS A 230 -15.76 8.11 -14.46
N GLU A 231 -15.11 8.68 -13.45
CA GLU A 231 -13.80 9.35 -13.56
C GLU A 231 -12.64 8.36 -13.40
N PHE A 232 -12.95 7.09 -13.14
CA PHE A 232 -11.99 6.00 -13.05
C PHE A 232 -12.03 5.14 -14.31
N GLN A 233 -10.88 4.54 -14.62
CA GLN A 233 -10.69 3.58 -15.68
C GLN A 233 -9.89 2.40 -15.14
N THR A 234 -10.19 1.20 -15.64
CA THR A 234 -9.46 -0.01 -15.28
C THR A 234 -8.29 -0.22 -16.23
N TRP A 235 -7.11 -0.41 -15.66
CA TRP A 235 -5.90 -0.80 -16.39
C TRP A 235 -5.54 -2.23 -16.07
N ASN A 236 -5.20 -2.99 -17.11
CA ASN A 236 -4.54 -4.27 -16.98
C ASN A 236 -3.03 -4.00 -16.79
N THR A 237 -2.44 -4.61 -15.76
CA THR A 237 -0.99 -4.57 -15.50
C THR A 237 -0.45 -5.99 -15.42
N GLU A 238 0.87 -6.17 -15.39
CA GLU A 238 1.49 -7.48 -15.16
C GLU A 238 1.04 -8.12 -13.83
N GLN A 239 0.72 -7.32 -12.82
CA GLN A 239 0.31 -7.78 -11.48
C GLN A 239 -1.21 -7.92 -11.33
N GLY A 240 -1.98 -7.72 -12.41
CA GLY A 240 -3.44 -7.75 -12.40
C GLY A 240 -4.07 -6.38 -12.69
N THR A 241 -5.37 -6.29 -12.50
CA THR A 241 -6.13 -5.08 -12.83
C THR A 241 -6.06 -4.05 -11.70
N ILE A 242 -5.87 -2.79 -12.06
CA ILE A 242 -5.95 -1.64 -11.15
C ILE A 242 -6.99 -0.63 -11.65
N ASN A 243 -7.62 0.10 -10.73
CA ASN A 243 -8.47 1.23 -11.08
C ASN A 243 -7.71 2.54 -10.85
N VAL A 244 -7.61 3.35 -11.89
CA VAL A 244 -6.89 4.63 -11.86
C VAL A 244 -7.78 5.77 -12.33
N THR A 245 -7.45 7.00 -11.96
CA THR A 245 -8.10 8.20 -12.48
C THR A 245 -7.04 9.16 -13.01
N MET A 246 -7.27 9.75 -14.19
CA MET A 246 -6.36 10.77 -14.74
C MET A 246 -6.38 12.10 -13.95
N LYS A 247 -7.18 12.16 -12.87
CA LYS A 247 -7.21 13.24 -11.89
C LYS A 247 -6.35 12.96 -10.67
N GLU A 248 -5.61 11.86 -10.64
CA GLU A 248 -4.59 11.59 -9.62
C GLU A 248 -3.73 12.84 -9.39
N HIS A 249 -3.39 13.09 -8.13
CA HIS A 249 -2.57 14.23 -7.75
C HIS A 249 -1.87 13.98 -6.42
N SER A 250 -0.71 14.61 -6.23
CA SER A 250 0.03 14.59 -4.97
C SER A 250 0.28 15.98 -4.41
N VAL A 251 0.16 16.11 -3.10
CA VAL A 251 0.36 17.36 -2.34
C VAL A 251 1.14 17.11 -1.06
N LEU A 252 1.74 18.16 -0.50
CA LEU A 252 2.31 18.15 0.85
C LEU A 252 1.32 18.80 1.82
N VAL A 253 0.74 18.02 2.73
CA VAL A 253 -0.11 18.53 3.81
C VAL A 253 0.75 19.21 4.86
N THR A 254 0.37 20.43 5.22
CA THR A 254 1.15 21.33 6.08
C THR A 254 0.34 21.90 7.24
N GLY A 255 -0.94 21.58 7.37
CA GLY A 255 -1.71 22.09 8.49
C GLY A 255 -3.17 21.74 8.45
N TYR A 256 -3.88 22.13 9.49
CA TYR A 256 -5.32 22.02 9.61
C TYR A 256 -5.85 23.11 10.55
N ASP A 257 -7.14 23.38 10.45
CA ASP A 257 -7.94 23.99 11.51
C ASP A 257 -9.16 23.11 11.77
N GLU A 258 -10.12 23.61 12.53
CA GLU A 258 -11.40 22.95 12.75
C GLU A 258 -12.06 22.43 11.45
N SER A 259 -12.12 23.25 10.40
CA SER A 259 -12.93 22.94 9.21
C SER A 259 -12.12 22.50 8.00
N TYR A 260 -10.86 22.91 7.91
CA TYR A 260 -10.04 22.83 6.71
C TYR A 260 -8.72 22.13 6.95
N ILE A 261 -8.25 21.42 5.93
CA ILE A 261 -6.88 20.94 5.83
C ILE A 261 -6.11 21.82 4.84
N TYR A 262 -4.88 22.17 5.18
CA TYR A 262 -4.00 23.07 4.44
C TYR A 262 -2.85 22.29 3.83
N PHE A 263 -2.51 22.59 2.58
CA PHE A 263 -1.48 21.87 1.84
C PHE A 263 -0.81 22.74 0.78
N ASN A 264 0.47 22.45 0.54
CA ASN A 264 1.23 22.97 -0.58
C ASN A 264 0.94 22.10 -1.81
N ASP A 265 0.28 22.70 -2.79
CA ASP A 265 -0.07 22.06 -4.06
C ASP A 265 0.98 22.41 -5.14
N PRO A 266 1.69 21.44 -5.73
CA PRO A 266 2.67 21.68 -6.79
C PRO A 266 2.12 22.40 -8.03
N LEU A 267 0.79 22.44 -8.21
CA LEU A 267 0.10 23.14 -9.29
C LEU A 267 -0.30 24.58 -8.93
N ALA A 268 -0.10 25.03 -7.69
CA ALA A 268 -0.53 26.35 -7.23
C ALA A 268 0.58 27.12 -6.49
N LYS A 269 0.73 28.41 -6.83
CA LYS A 269 1.75 29.29 -6.23
C LYS A 269 1.51 29.55 -4.74
N GLN A 270 0.26 29.47 -4.31
CA GLN A 270 -0.16 29.72 -2.94
C GLN A 270 -0.64 28.43 -2.31
N GLN A 271 -0.48 28.33 -0.99
CA GLN A 271 -1.04 27.24 -0.21
C GLN A 271 -2.55 27.17 -0.45
N ARG A 272 -3.07 25.95 -0.58
CA ARG A 272 -4.48 25.67 -0.78
C ARG A 272 -5.06 25.02 0.45
N LYS A 273 -6.39 25.00 0.50
CA LYS A 273 -7.14 24.29 1.52
C LYS A 273 -8.38 23.63 0.95
N ALA A 274 -8.86 22.61 1.63
CA ALA A 274 -10.11 21.92 1.33
C ALA A 274 -10.84 21.55 2.62
N PRO A 275 -12.19 21.41 2.61
CA PRO A 275 -12.91 20.92 3.77
C PRO A 275 -12.39 19.53 4.18
N ILE A 276 -12.16 19.32 5.47
CA ILE A 276 -11.53 18.11 6.02
C ILE A 276 -12.21 16.83 5.52
N ASN A 277 -13.54 16.77 5.59
CA ASN A 277 -14.28 15.57 5.19
C ASN A 277 -14.16 15.27 3.69
N ALA A 278 -14.25 16.29 2.84
CA ALA A 278 -14.10 16.12 1.40
C ALA A 278 -12.68 15.64 1.04
N PHE A 279 -11.67 16.24 1.67
CA PHE A 279 -10.28 15.86 1.47
C PHE A 279 -9.99 14.44 1.95
N ARG A 280 -10.52 14.06 3.13
CA ARG A 280 -10.45 12.69 3.65
C ARG A 280 -11.05 11.68 2.68
N GLU A 281 -12.25 11.94 2.17
CA GLU A 281 -12.90 11.04 1.21
C GLU A 281 -12.10 10.90 -0.09
N ALA A 282 -11.49 11.98 -0.58
CA ALA A 282 -10.58 11.94 -1.72
C ALA A 282 -9.34 11.09 -1.46
N TRP A 283 -8.68 11.29 -0.31
CA TRP A 283 -7.51 10.53 0.10
C TRP A 283 -7.81 9.04 0.29
N VAL A 284 -8.93 8.72 0.95
CA VAL A 284 -9.43 7.35 1.12
C VAL A 284 -9.70 6.70 -0.24
N GLN A 285 -10.39 7.40 -1.15
CA GLN A 285 -10.67 6.90 -2.50
C GLN A 285 -9.40 6.61 -3.30
N MET A 286 -8.31 7.33 -3.03
CA MET A 286 -7.02 7.15 -3.70
C MET A 286 -6.09 6.16 -2.99
N GLY A 287 -6.61 5.39 -2.02
CA GLY A 287 -5.87 4.29 -1.39
C GLY A 287 -5.11 4.68 -0.11
N LYS A 288 -5.47 5.79 0.54
CA LYS A 288 -4.91 6.21 1.85
C LYS A 288 -3.38 6.32 1.85
N GLN A 289 -2.81 6.80 0.76
CA GLN A 289 -1.37 6.84 0.57
C GLN A 289 -0.78 8.03 1.31
N ALA A 290 0.19 7.81 2.20
CA ALA A 290 0.77 8.87 3.02
C ALA A 290 2.19 8.54 3.50
N ILE A 291 3.07 9.52 3.39
CA ILE A 291 4.48 9.42 3.82
C ILE A 291 4.82 10.67 4.63
N THR A 292 5.56 10.48 5.72
CA THR A 292 6.15 11.57 6.49
C THR A 292 7.59 11.25 6.88
N VAL A 293 8.21 12.15 7.65
CA VAL A 293 9.56 11.96 8.18
C VAL A 293 9.49 12.14 9.71
N THR A 294 9.91 11.11 10.44
CA THR A 294 10.00 11.13 11.90
C THR A 294 11.43 11.45 12.37
N PRO A 295 11.63 11.94 13.61
CA PRO A 295 12.95 12.21 14.19
C PRO A 295 13.82 10.96 14.33
#